data_AF-G1SXP3-F1
#
_entry.id   AF-G1SXP3-F1
#
_cell.length_a   1.000
_cell.length_b   1.000
_cell.length_c   1.000
_cell.angle_alpha   90.00
_cell.angle_beta   90.00
_cell.angle_gamma   90.00
#
_symmetry.space_group_name_H-M   'P 1'
#
loop_
_entity.id
_entity.type
_entity.pdbx_description
1 polymer ?
#
loop_
_entity_poly.entity_id
_entity_poly.type
_entity_poly.pdbx_seq_one_letter_code
_entity_poly.pdbx_strand_id
1 'polypeptide(L)'
;LLRSLSSLSLCFLPTSESRKLKPEYLKGLPEKLQLYSQFLGKRPWFAGDKITFADFLVYNILDQNRIFEPGCLDAFPNLKDFMSRFEVTP
;
A
#
# COMPACT_ATOMS: atom_id res chain seq x y z
N LEU A 1 -6.94 9.14 6.13
CA LEU A 1 -6.13 9.39 7.34
C LEU A 1 -6.47 8.44 8.50
N LEU A 2 -7.70 8.41 9.02
CA LEU A 2 -8.09 7.50 10.13
C LEU A 2 -7.85 6.00 9.86
N ARG A 3 -8.07 5.51 8.63
CA ARG A 3 -7.77 4.11 8.23
C ARG A 3 -6.27 3.83 7.95
N SER A 4 -5.45 4.87 7.82
CA SER A 4 -3.99 4.71 7.72
C SER A 4 -3.40 4.46 9.12
N LEU A 5 -3.92 5.17 10.13
CA LEU A 5 -3.55 4.98 11.53
C LEU A 5 -3.90 3.58 12.06
N SER A 6 -4.97 2.95 11.57
CA SER A 6 -5.30 1.56 11.95
C SER A 6 -4.31 0.53 11.42
N SER A 7 -3.68 0.78 10.25
CA SER A 7 -2.66 -0.12 9.69
C SER A 7 -1.34 -0.02 10.46
N LEU A 8 -0.99 1.18 10.93
CA LEU A 8 0.14 1.41 11.85
C LEU A 8 -0.04 0.69 13.20
N SER A 9 -1.25 0.75 13.78
CA SER A 9 -1.58 -0.01 15.01
C SER A 9 -1.42 -1.52 14.82
N LEU A 10 -1.78 -2.02 13.63
CA LEU A 10 -1.64 -3.44 13.27
C LEU A 10 -0.18 -3.89 13.17
N CYS A 11 0.70 -3.02 12.66
CA CYS A 11 2.13 -3.32 12.45
C CYS A 11 2.98 -3.14 13.72
N PHE A 12 2.73 -2.10 14.52
CA PHE A 12 3.69 -1.63 15.53
C PHE A 12 3.24 -1.80 16.99
N LEU A 13 1.98 -2.17 17.25
CA LEU A 13 1.47 -2.37 18.61
C LEU A 13 1.00 -3.83 18.80
N PRO A 14 1.77 -4.69 19.49
CA PRO A 14 1.44 -6.10 19.68
C PRO A 14 0.40 -6.30 20.80
N THR A 15 -0.77 -5.71 20.63
CA THR A 15 -1.91 -5.85 21.55
C THR A 15 -2.70 -7.13 21.24
N SER A 16 -3.56 -7.56 22.17
CA SER A 16 -4.50 -8.67 21.92
C SER A 16 -5.44 -8.36 20.75
N GLU A 17 -5.80 -7.10 20.58
CA GLU A 17 -6.74 -6.65 19.56
C GLU A 17 -6.10 -6.61 18.17
N SER A 18 -4.86 -6.14 18.03
CA SER A 18 -4.15 -6.16 16.73
C SER A 18 -3.92 -7.57 16.21
N ARG A 19 -3.65 -8.55 17.09
CA ARG A 19 -3.53 -9.96 16.72
C ARG A 19 -4.82 -10.55 16.14
N LYS A 20 -6.00 -10.12 16.62
CA LYS A 20 -7.30 -10.56 16.10
C LYS A 20 -7.65 -9.91 14.77
N LEU A 21 -7.22 -8.67 14.57
CA LEU A 21 -7.52 -7.89 13.36
C LEU A 21 -6.62 -8.25 12.16
N LYS A 22 -5.40 -8.77 12.42
CA LYS A 22 -4.43 -9.12 11.37
C LYS A 22 -4.98 -10.11 10.32
N PRO A 23 -5.57 -11.26 10.69
CA PRO A 23 -6.08 -12.21 9.70
C PRO A 23 -7.16 -11.62 8.79
N GLU A 24 -8.09 -10.85 9.34
CA GLU A 24 -9.17 -10.22 8.57
C GLU A 24 -8.62 -9.15 7.61
N TYR A 25 -7.63 -8.37 8.05
CA TYR A 25 -6.95 -7.41 7.18
C TYR A 25 -6.26 -8.11 6.01
N LEU A 26 -5.50 -9.18 6.28
CA LEU A 26 -4.78 -9.93 5.24
C LEU A 26 -5.73 -10.58 4.25
N LYS A 27 -6.92 -11.03 4.69
CA LYS A 27 -7.95 -11.59 3.81
C LYS A 27 -8.46 -10.58 2.78
N GLY A 28 -8.63 -9.31 3.17
CA GLY A 28 -9.08 -8.23 2.28
C GLY A 28 -7.95 -7.50 1.52
N LEU A 29 -6.70 -7.76 1.88
CA LEU A 29 -5.55 -7.05 1.30
C LEU A 29 -5.40 -7.26 -0.22
N PRO A 30 -5.50 -8.48 -0.78
CA PRO A 30 -5.34 -8.69 -2.22
C PRO A 30 -6.36 -7.90 -3.06
N GLU A 31 -7.63 -7.88 -2.66
CA GLU A 31 -8.69 -7.14 -3.34
C GLU A 31 -8.43 -5.64 -3.29
N LYS A 32 -7.99 -5.12 -2.14
CA LYS A 32 -7.63 -3.71 -1.99
C LYS A 32 -6.44 -3.32 -2.87
N LEU A 33 -5.40 -4.16 -2.93
CA LEU A 33 -4.24 -3.94 -3.80
C LEU A 33 -4.63 -4.02 -5.29
N GLN A 34 -5.56 -4.90 -5.65
CA GLN A 34 -6.11 -4.96 -6.99
C GLN A 34 -6.80 -3.65 -7.37
N LEU A 35 -7.56 -3.03 -6.47
CA LEU A 35 -8.18 -1.72 -6.71
C LEU A 35 -7.12 -0.62 -6.94
N TYR A 36 -6.03 -0.59 -6.16
CA TYR A 36 -4.93 0.34 -6.41
C TYR A 36 -4.26 0.09 -7.76
N SER A 37 -4.00 -1.18 -8.10
CA SER A 37 -3.37 -1.56 -9.36
C SER A 37 -4.24 -1.17 -10.56
N GLN A 38 -5.54 -1.44 -10.50
CA GLN A 38 -6.51 -1.04 -11.53
C GLN A 38 -6.60 0.47 -11.65
N PHE A 39 -6.64 1.19 -10.52
CA PHE A 39 -6.71 2.64 -10.52
C PHE A 39 -5.43 3.27 -11.09
N LEU A 40 -4.24 2.80 -10.73
CA LEU A 40 -3.00 3.26 -11.34
C LEU A 40 -3.00 2.99 -12.84
N GLY A 41 -3.40 1.76 -13.23
CA GLY A 41 -3.45 1.33 -14.62
C GLY A 41 -2.06 1.37 -15.26
N LYS A 42 -1.95 2.13 -16.36
CA LYS A 42 -0.70 2.34 -17.11
C LYS A 42 -0.04 3.70 -16.80
N ARG A 43 -0.62 4.50 -15.92
CA ARG A 43 -0.09 5.83 -15.59
C ARG A 43 1.18 5.70 -14.75
N PRO A 44 2.13 6.64 -14.88
CA PRO A 44 3.31 6.64 -14.01
C PRO A 44 2.96 7.02 -12.56
N TRP A 45 1.93 7.84 -12.35
CA TRP A 45 1.48 8.35 -11.05
C TRP A 45 -0.05 8.22 -10.90
N PHE A 46 -0.54 8.20 -9.66
CA PHE A 46 -1.97 8.03 -9.35
C PHE A 46 -2.82 9.20 -9.86
N ALA A 47 -2.26 10.41 -9.93
CA ALA A 47 -2.93 11.59 -10.44
C ALA A 47 -2.72 11.84 -11.95
N GLY A 48 -1.97 10.99 -12.66
CA GLY A 48 -1.68 11.16 -14.09
C GLY A 48 -0.19 11.08 -14.40
N ASP A 49 0.29 12.02 -15.22
CA ASP A 49 1.66 12.00 -15.75
C ASP A 49 2.69 12.67 -14.84
N LYS A 50 2.24 13.43 -13.85
CA LYS A 50 3.09 14.15 -12.90
C LYS A 50 2.84 13.65 -11.48
N ILE A 51 3.92 13.58 -10.70
CA ILE A 51 3.84 13.26 -9.28
C ILE A 51 3.08 14.36 -8.54
N THR A 52 2.26 13.95 -7.57
CA THR A 52 1.48 14.84 -6.71
C THR A 52 1.57 14.39 -5.27
N PHE A 53 1.08 15.21 -4.35
CA PHE A 53 0.98 14.84 -2.93
C PHE A 53 0.20 13.52 -2.69
N ALA A 54 -0.77 13.18 -3.55
CA ALA A 54 -1.51 11.94 -3.43
C ALA A 54 -0.61 10.69 -3.57
N ASP A 55 0.42 10.77 -4.41
CA ASP A 55 1.37 9.68 -4.63
C ASP A 55 2.18 9.36 -3.37
N PHE A 56 2.55 10.36 -2.58
CA PHE A 56 3.22 10.18 -1.29
C PHE A 56 2.35 9.40 -0.31
N LEU A 57 1.05 9.68 -0.28
CA LEU A 57 0.10 8.96 0.58
C LEU A 57 -0.05 7.50 0.14
N VAL A 58 -0.13 7.26 -1.16
CA VAL A 58 -0.23 5.90 -1.69
C VAL A 58 1.06 5.12 -1.47
N TYR A 59 2.22 5.73 -1.73
CA TYR A 59 3.52 5.14 -1.42
C TYR A 59 3.60 4.71 0.04
N ASN A 60 3.28 5.58 1.00
CA ASN A 60 3.29 5.23 2.42
C ASN A 60 2.35 4.06 2.74
N ILE A 61 1.17 3.99 2.11
CA ILE A 61 0.25 2.86 2.31
C ILE A 61 0.84 1.56 1.76
N LEU A 62 1.39 1.58 0.55
CA LEU A 62 1.97 0.39 -0.09
C LEU A 62 3.23 -0.09 0.63
N ASP A 63 4.08 0.85 1.08
CA ASP A 63 5.27 0.57 1.88
C ASP A 63 4.92 -0.16 3.19
N GLN A 64 3.93 0.37 3.92
CA GLN A 64 3.44 -0.30 5.13
C GLN A 64 2.92 -1.72 4.87
N ASN A 65 2.22 -1.92 3.76
CA ASN A 65 1.73 -3.25 3.39
C ASN A 65 2.88 -4.21 3.06
N ARG A 66 3.94 -3.74 2.38
CA ARG A 66 5.12 -4.58 2.08
C ARG A 66 5.88 -4.99 3.35
N ILE A 67 5.93 -4.11 4.35
CA ILE A 67 6.53 -4.41 5.66
C ILE A 67 5.67 -5.43 6.41
N PHE A 68 4.35 -5.29 6.34
CA PHE A 68 3.42 -6.12 7.08
C PHE A 68 3.27 -7.54 6.51
N GLU A 69 3.22 -7.64 5.18
CA GLU A 69 3.11 -8.89 4.42
C GLU A 69 4.12 -8.84 3.24
N PRO A 70 5.36 -9.31 3.46
CA PRO A 70 6.38 -9.34 2.42
C PRO A 70 5.88 -10.10 1.18
N GLY A 71 6.10 -9.52 0.00
CA GLY A 71 5.65 -10.11 -1.28
C GLY A 71 4.19 -9.83 -1.65
N CYS A 72 3.42 -9.09 -0.84
CA CYS A 72 2.01 -8.79 -1.15
C CYS A 72 1.81 -8.04 -2.48
N LEU A 73 2.86 -7.39 -3.01
CA LEU A 73 2.83 -6.66 -4.28
C LEU A 73 3.27 -7.52 -5.49
N ASP A 74 3.65 -8.78 -5.30
CA ASP A 74 4.24 -9.58 -6.39
C ASP A 74 3.27 -9.87 -7.54
N ALA A 75 1.98 -9.96 -7.23
CA ALA A 75 0.92 -10.09 -8.23
C ALA A 75 0.63 -8.79 -9.00
N PHE A 76 1.21 -7.66 -8.60
CA PHE A 76 0.88 -6.32 -9.11
C PHE A 76 2.13 -5.59 -9.64
N PRO A 77 2.66 -5.99 -10.81
CA PRO A 77 3.91 -5.44 -11.34
C PRO A 77 3.87 -3.91 -11.51
N ASN A 78 2.73 -3.33 -11.91
CA ASN A 78 2.58 -1.88 -12.04
C ASN A 78 2.70 -1.13 -10.71
N LEU A 79 2.27 -1.73 -9.60
CA LEU A 79 2.48 -1.15 -8.26
C LEU A 79 3.96 -1.22 -7.86
N LYS A 80 4.67 -2.31 -8.20
CA LYS A 80 6.12 -2.41 -7.97
C LYS A 80 6.91 -1.39 -8.81
N ASP A 81 6.48 -1.14 -10.04
CA ASP A 81 7.05 -0.11 -10.90
C ASP A 81 6.81 1.30 -10.34
N PHE A 82 5.61 1.55 -9.81
CA PHE A 82 5.30 2.80 -9.09
C PHE A 82 6.21 2.99 -7.88
N MET A 83 6.38 1.97 -7.03
CA MET A 83 7.25 2.05 -5.84
C MET A 83 8.70 2.35 -6.25
N SER A 84 9.23 1.61 -7.22
CA SER A 84 10.60 1.80 -7.73
C SER A 84 10.79 3.21 -8.30
N ARG A 85 9.81 3.74 -9.02
CA ARG A 85 9.85 5.10 -9.59
C ARG A 85 9.83 6.17 -8.50
N PHE A 86 8.99 5.98 -7.49
CA PHE A 86 8.90 6.90 -6.35
C PHE A 86 10.22 6.97 -5.58
N GLU A 87 10.85 5.83 -5.31
CA GLU A 87 12.10 5.73 -4.51
C GLU A 87 13.33 6.36 -5.18
N VAL A 88 13.31 6.54 -6.50
CA VAL A 88 14.37 7.22 -7.27
C VAL A 88 14.00 8.66 -7.67
N THR A 89 12.84 9.15 -7.26
CA THR A 89 12.43 10.53 -7.52
C THR A 89 13.21 11.46 -6.57
N PRO A 90 13.86 12.53 -7.09
CA PRO A 90 14.69 13.45 -6.30
C PRO A 90 13.94 14.19 -5.19
#